data_AF-A0A9P1F3K1-F1
#
_entry.id   AF-A0A9P1F3K1-F1
#
_cell.length_a   1.000
_cell.length_b   1.000
_cell.length_c   1.000
_cell.angle_alpha   90.00
_cell.angle_beta   90.00
_cell.angle_gamma   90.00
#
_symmetry.space_group_name_H-M   'P 1'
#
loop_
_entity.id
_entity.type
_entity.pdbx_description
1 polymer ?
#
loop_
_entity_poly.entity_id
_entity_poly.type
_entity_poly.pdbx_seq_one_letter_code
_entity_poly.pdbx_strand_id
1 'polypeptide(L)'
;MTPLHADDCAKRKKKNVCSTSNWCRTTWIVAGGAIKDQGCVTTRSDLSDQKCRTNRKGLVSCLCDSEKCNDASFSIASDVTLVIPPVIKCHSGDVISDDNFCFGHACTYKRSLILNDFGDILPSKYAPDRGCDSSEYNHDFNSMNTCIQTDDQILCYCNTEYCNLEQPYPVPVGPLLCYLSDDSRDDEWPYSLKFCYGHVCYIPKDNYRNKRGCMSVSDGAPEELKRGGENEVYRMCVEDLCNGEYNDS
;
A
#
# COMPACT_ATOMS: atom_id res chain seq x y z
N MET A 1 3.46 13.87 23.01
CA MET A 1 2.50 14.18 21.92
C MET A 1 1.45 13.08 21.95
N THR A 2 0.21 13.45 22.26
CA THR A 2 -0.90 12.51 22.46
C THR A 2 -1.54 12.18 21.12
N PRO A 3 -1.86 10.92 20.78
CA PRO A 3 -2.55 10.58 19.54
C PRO A 3 -3.97 11.15 19.58
N LEU A 4 -4.35 11.92 18.57
CA LEU A 4 -5.67 12.54 18.46
C LEU A 4 -6.73 11.50 18.07
N HIS A 5 -7.93 11.65 18.64
CA HIS A 5 -9.08 10.78 18.45
C HIS A 5 -9.54 10.73 16.99
N ALA A 6 -10.00 9.53 16.61
CA ALA A 6 -10.58 9.17 15.33
C ALA A 6 -11.91 9.90 15.09
N ASP A 7 -11.89 11.00 14.34
CA ASP A 7 -12.99 11.67 13.62
C ASP A 7 -12.44 13.07 13.25
N ASP A 8 -12.06 13.42 12.02
CA ASP A 8 -12.97 13.83 10.95
C ASP A 8 -12.11 14.47 9.83
N CYS A 9 -12.03 13.87 8.64
CA CYS A 9 -11.72 14.63 7.42
C CYS A 9 -13.04 15.05 6.75
N ALA A 10 -13.03 16.18 6.02
CA ALA A 10 -14.19 16.67 5.28
C ALA A 10 -14.62 15.64 4.20
N LYS A 11 -15.95 15.47 4.03
CA LYS A 11 -16.56 14.40 3.23
C LYS A 11 -17.60 14.93 2.26
N ARG A 12 -17.64 14.35 1.06
CA ARG A 12 -18.74 14.57 0.10
C ARG A 12 -19.87 13.54 0.18
N LYS A 13 -19.64 12.24 0.45
CA LYS A 13 -20.72 11.21 0.36
C LYS A 13 -20.75 9.94 1.24
N LYS A 14 -19.76 9.55 2.07
CA LYS A 14 -19.92 8.40 3.01
C LYS A 14 -18.90 8.42 4.16
N LYS A 15 -19.29 7.88 5.31
CA LYS A 15 -18.60 7.95 6.60
C LYS A 15 -17.43 6.95 6.65
N ASN A 16 -16.22 7.37 6.27
CA ASN A 16 -14.98 6.63 6.61
C ASN A 16 -14.44 7.18 7.95
N VAL A 17 -14.41 6.36 9.00
CA VAL A 17 -13.74 6.71 10.26
C VAL A 17 -12.23 6.63 10.02
N CYS A 18 -11.49 7.64 10.46
CA CYS A 18 -10.07 7.73 10.19
C CYS A 18 -9.29 7.33 11.44
N SER A 19 -8.51 6.25 11.36
CA SER A 19 -7.64 5.78 12.44
C SER A 19 -6.52 6.79 12.72
N THR A 20 -5.92 6.69 13.90
CA THR A 20 -4.88 7.58 14.44
C THR A 20 -3.58 7.68 13.62
N SER A 21 -3.49 6.94 12.51
CA SER A 21 -2.38 6.91 11.54
C SER A 21 -2.78 7.40 10.14
N ASN A 22 -3.81 8.24 10.03
CA ASN A 22 -4.38 8.68 8.74
C ASN A 22 -4.09 10.15 8.43
N TRP A 23 -3.90 10.45 7.14
CA TRP A 23 -3.83 11.80 6.60
C TRP A 23 -5.16 12.19 5.95
N CYS A 24 -5.59 13.45 6.05
CA CYS A 24 -6.68 13.96 5.24
C CYS A 24 -6.18 14.32 3.84
N ARG A 25 -6.91 13.90 2.80
CA ARG A 25 -6.61 14.18 1.39
C ARG A 25 -7.74 14.98 0.73
N THR A 26 -7.36 15.95 -0.08
CA THR A 26 -8.24 16.50 -1.13
C THR A 26 -7.54 16.41 -2.47
N THR A 27 -8.30 16.04 -3.50
CA THR A 27 -7.84 16.06 -4.89
C THR A 27 -8.70 16.97 -5.75
N TRP A 28 -8.05 17.84 -6.52
CA TRP A 28 -8.70 18.79 -7.43
C TRP A 28 -8.43 18.44 -8.89
N ILE A 29 -9.38 18.80 -9.75
CA ILE A 29 -9.16 18.92 -11.18
C ILE A 29 -8.57 20.31 -11.44
N VAL A 30 -7.28 20.38 -11.85
CA VAL A 30 -6.62 21.67 -12.13
C VAL A 30 -7.35 22.43 -13.25
N ALA A 31 -7.92 21.70 -14.22
CA ALA A 31 -8.82 22.25 -15.22
C ALA A 31 -10.23 22.50 -14.63
N GLY A 32 -10.40 23.61 -13.91
CA GLY A 32 -11.72 24.10 -13.46
C GLY A 32 -11.91 24.21 -11.95
N GLY A 33 -10.90 23.90 -11.13
CA GLY A 33 -10.89 24.11 -9.68
C GLY A 33 -11.87 23.23 -8.89
N ALA A 34 -12.58 22.32 -9.56
CA ALA A 34 -13.54 21.45 -8.92
C ALA A 34 -12.84 20.36 -8.09
N ILE A 35 -13.27 20.21 -6.84
CA ILE A 35 -12.89 19.07 -5.99
C ILE A 35 -13.42 17.79 -6.62
N LYS A 36 -12.50 16.88 -6.93
CA LYS A 36 -12.78 15.55 -7.50
C LYS A 36 -13.05 14.53 -6.42
N ASP A 37 -12.20 14.49 -5.39
CA ASP A 37 -12.26 13.52 -4.30
C ASP A 37 -11.75 14.10 -2.97
N GLN A 38 -12.34 13.65 -1.85
CA GLN A 38 -11.96 14.01 -0.49
C GLN A 38 -12.14 12.81 0.43
N GLY A 39 -11.15 12.54 1.28
CA GLY A 39 -11.23 11.43 2.21
C GLY A 39 -9.96 11.28 3.05
N CYS A 40 -9.82 10.12 3.67
CA CYS A 40 -8.65 9.75 4.44
C CYS A 40 -7.74 8.86 3.61
N VAL A 41 -6.44 9.12 3.70
CA VAL A 41 -5.39 8.24 3.21
C VAL A 41 -4.80 7.55 4.42
N THR A 42 -4.99 6.24 4.47
CA THR A 42 -4.24 5.40 5.40
C THR A 42 -2.96 4.97 4.72
N THR A 43 -1.85 5.55 5.14
CA THR A 43 -0.52 5.18 4.68
C THR A 43 0.36 4.92 5.89
N ARG A 44 1.35 4.06 5.71
CA ARG A 44 2.38 3.85 6.72
C ARG A 44 3.57 4.80 6.51
N SER A 45 3.75 5.37 5.33
CA SER A 45 4.86 6.31 5.07
C SER A 45 4.62 7.63 5.81
N ASP A 46 5.69 8.25 6.33
CA ASP A 46 5.59 9.63 6.80
C ASP A 46 5.44 10.58 5.59
N LEU A 47 4.37 11.37 5.61
CA LEU A 47 4.03 12.33 4.55
C LEU A 47 4.11 13.78 5.04
N SER A 48 4.71 14.02 6.22
CA SER A 48 4.89 15.35 6.81
C SER A 48 5.58 16.35 5.87
N ASP A 49 6.57 15.88 5.11
CA ASP A 49 7.29 16.68 4.11
C ASP A 49 6.57 16.73 2.74
N GLN A 50 5.50 15.96 2.54
CA GLN A 50 4.79 15.82 1.27
C GLN A 50 3.42 16.49 1.31
N LYS A 51 3.40 17.80 1.03
CA LYS A 51 2.16 18.59 1.14
C LYS A 51 1.21 18.43 -0.04
N CYS A 52 1.74 18.41 -1.27
CA CYS A 52 0.95 18.30 -2.49
C CYS A 52 1.73 17.60 -3.60
N ARG A 53 1.06 16.77 -4.40
CA ARG A 53 1.60 16.15 -5.61
C ARG A 53 0.65 16.33 -6.78
N THR A 54 1.20 16.30 -7.99
CA THR A 54 0.40 16.32 -9.22
C THR A 54 0.70 15.09 -10.08
N ASN A 55 -0.31 14.61 -10.80
CA ASN A 55 -0.15 13.49 -11.73
C ASN A 55 -0.30 13.92 -13.20
N ARG A 56 -0.02 13.03 -14.14
CA ARG A 56 -0.09 13.27 -15.60
C ARG A 56 -1.44 13.74 -16.12
N LYS A 57 -2.52 13.54 -15.37
CA LYS A 57 -3.88 14.00 -15.74
C LYS A 57 -4.12 15.44 -15.30
N GLY A 58 -3.10 16.12 -14.74
CA GLY A 58 -3.23 17.46 -14.20
C GLY A 58 -4.16 17.49 -12.99
N LEU A 59 -4.18 16.41 -12.21
CA LEU A 59 -4.82 16.41 -10.90
C LEU A 59 -3.80 16.81 -9.86
N VAL A 60 -4.23 17.52 -8.82
CA VAL A 60 -3.38 17.85 -7.67
C VAL A 60 -4.02 17.23 -6.45
N SER A 61 -3.24 16.45 -5.70
CA SER A 61 -3.64 15.87 -4.43
C SER A 61 -2.79 16.45 -3.32
N CYS A 62 -3.41 17.01 -2.29
CA CYS A 62 -2.71 17.54 -1.12
C CYS A 62 -3.14 16.81 0.15
N LEU A 63 -2.23 16.76 1.11
CA LEU A 63 -2.41 16.13 2.41
C LEU A 63 -2.31 17.14 3.54
N CYS A 64 -2.99 16.83 4.63
CA CYS A 64 -2.88 17.53 5.90
C CYS A 64 -3.24 16.58 7.05
N ASP A 65 -2.78 16.91 8.26
CA ASP A 65 -2.78 16.05 9.44
C ASP A 65 -3.57 16.61 10.63
N SER A 66 -4.27 17.74 10.46
CA SER A 66 -5.17 18.29 11.48
C SER A 66 -6.64 17.96 11.21
N GLU A 67 -7.48 18.01 12.25
CA GLU A 67 -8.91 17.72 12.13
C GLU A 67 -9.57 18.62 11.06
N LYS A 68 -10.35 18.01 10.15
CA LYS A 68 -11.10 18.67 9.07
C LYS A 68 -10.27 19.64 8.21
N CYS A 69 -8.95 19.48 8.21
CA CYS A 69 -8.04 20.39 7.51
C CYS A 69 -8.28 20.43 6.00
N ASN A 70 -8.91 19.40 5.44
CA ASN A 70 -9.21 19.26 4.04
C ASN A 70 -10.62 19.79 3.66
N ASP A 71 -11.20 20.70 4.45
CA ASP A 71 -12.53 21.28 4.22
C ASP A 71 -12.59 22.27 3.03
N ALA A 72 -13.68 23.02 2.90
CA ALA A 72 -13.88 23.97 1.81
C ALA A 72 -12.84 25.12 1.77
N SER A 73 -12.13 25.37 2.87
CA SER A 73 -11.05 26.36 2.95
C SER A 73 -9.70 25.78 2.50
N PHE A 74 -9.61 24.46 2.36
CA PHE A 74 -8.39 23.79 1.93
C PHE A 74 -8.04 24.18 0.51
N SER A 75 -6.85 24.73 0.34
CA SER A 75 -6.34 25.24 -0.92
C SER A 75 -4.90 24.81 -1.11
N ILE A 76 -4.50 24.72 -2.37
CA ILE A 76 -3.10 24.49 -2.74
C ILE A 76 -2.35 25.78 -2.37
N ALA A 77 -1.38 25.68 -1.45
CA ALA A 77 -0.58 26.85 -1.07
C ALA A 77 0.14 27.42 -2.31
N SER A 78 0.10 28.75 -2.45
CA SER A 78 0.52 29.43 -3.69
C SER A 78 2.01 29.28 -4.01
N ASP A 79 2.82 28.92 -3.02
CA ASP A 79 4.25 28.69 -3.08
C ASP A 79 4.63 27.22 -3.35
N VAL A 80 3.65 26.32 -3.46
CA VAL A 80 3.90 24.91 -3.75
C VAL A 80 4.38 24.75 -5.18
N THR A 81 5.59 24.20 -5.33
CA THR A 81 6.09 23.75 -6.63
C THR A 81 5.52 22.37 -6.95
N LEU A 82 4.54 22.33 -7.86
CA LEU A 82 3.96 21.08 -8.34
C LEU A 82 4.87 20.46 -9.39
N VAL A 83 5.68 19.48 -8.97
CA VAL A 83 6.51 18.71 -9.89
C VAL A 83 5.70 17.53 -10.42
N ILE A 84 5.47 17.51 -11.73
CA ILE A 84 4.91 16.33 -12.41
C ILE A 84 6.05 15.30 -12.50
N PRO A 85 5.92 14.10 -11.92
CA PRO A 85 6.92 13.06 -12.08
C PRO A 85 7.13 12.75 -13.57
N PRO A 86 8.34 12.40 -14.00
CA PRO A 86 8.59 12.05 -15.40
C PRO A 86 7.66 10.91 -15.81
N VAL A 87 7.20 10.96 -17.06
CA VAL A 87 6.51 9.84 -17.68
C VAL A 87 7.58 8.90 -18.24
N ILE A 88 7.60 7.68 -17.75
CA ILE A 88 8.56 6.63 -18.11
C ILE A 88 7.86 5.52 -18.89
N LYS A 89 8.64 4.79 -19.70
CA LYS A 89 8.19 3.61 -20.42
C LYS A 89 8.38 2.35 -19.56
N CYS A 90 7.38 1.48 -19.51
CA CYS A 90 7.41 0.24 -18.72
C CYS A 90 6.97 -0.95 -19.59
N HIS A 91 7.39 -2.15 -19.20
CA HIS A 91 6.82 -3.37 -19.78
C HIS A 91 5.36 -3.53 -19.34
N SER A 92 4.53 -4.02 -20.26
CA SER A 92 3.10 -4.23 -20.03
C SER A 92 2.70 -5.66 -20.36
N GLY A 93 1.87 -6.26 -19.51
CA GLY A 93 1.38 -7.62 -19.68
C GLY A 93 2.36 -8.71 -19.19
N ASP A 94 1.95 -9.95 -19.43
CA ASP A 94 2.64 -11.16 -19.01
C ASP A 94 3.67 -11.66 -20.03
N VAL A 95 3.46 -11.35 -21.32
CA VAL A 95 4.36 -11.67 -22.44
C VAL A 95 5.40 -10.58 -22.65
N ILE A 96 6.68 -10.95 -22.54
CA ILE A 96 7.80 -10.07 -22.88
C ILE A 96 7.89 -9.98 -24.41
N SER A 97 7.36 -8.89 -24.97
CA SER A 97 7.67 -8.45 -26.32
C SER A 97 8.12 -6.99 -26.27
N ASP A 98 9.04 -6.63 -27.16
CA ASP A 98 9.56 -5.25 -27.26
C ASP A 98 8.46 -4.22 -27.60
N ASP A 99 7.33 -4.71 -28.12
CA ASP A 99 6.16 -3.90 -28.50
C ASP A 99 5.12 -3.76 -27.38
N ASN A 100 5.20 -4.59 -26.33
CA ASN A 100 4.24 -4.56 -25.22
C ASN A 100 4.73 -3.63 -24.10
N PHE A 101 4.44 -2.35 -24.26
CA PHE A 101 4.79 -1.33 -23.29
C PHE A 101 3.61 -0.41 -22.95
N CYS A 102 3.76 0.28 -21.83
CA CYS A 102 2.87 1.35 -21.41
C CYS A 102 3.69 2.56 -20.95
N PHE A 103 3.01 3.69 -20.76
CA PHE A 103 3.60 4.89 -20.18
C PHE A 103 2.92 5.23 -18.86
N GLY A 104 3.70 5.53 -17.83
CA GLY A 104 3.23 5.88 -16.48
C GLY A 104 4.29 6.65 -15.69
N HIS A 105 3.98 6.98 -14.43
CA HIS A 105 4.98 7.58 -13.51
C HIS A 105 5.78 6.52 -12.75
N ALA A 106 5.27 5.29 -12.74
CA ALA A 106 5.86 4.14 -12.11
C ALA A 106 5.55 2.91 -12.95
N CYS A 107 6.49 1.98 -12.97
CA CYS A 107 6.28 0.64 -13.47
C CYS A 107 5.84 -0.27 -12.32
N THR A 108 4.91 -1.17 -12.61
CA THR A 108 4.41 -2.18 -11.66
C THR A 108 4.93 -3.56 -12.04
N TYR A 109 5.29 -4.34 -11.03
CA TYR A 109 5.59 -5.76 -11.15
C TYR A 109 4.79 -6.51 -10.09
N LYS A 110 4.02 -7.52 -10.50
CA LYS A 110 3.23 -8.36 -9.61
C LYS A 110 3.47 -9.82 -9.93
N ARG A 111 3.73 -10.63 -8.92
CA ARG A 111 3.87 -12.08 -9.11
C ARG A 111 3.18 -12.83 -7.99
N SER A 112 2.38 -13.84 -8.35
CA SER A 112 1.82 -14.77 -7.37
C SER A 112 2.89 -15.70 -6.82
N LEU A 113 2.80 -15.97 -5.52
CA LEU A 113 3.68 -16.85 -4.77
C LEU A 113 2.88 -18.06 -4.28
N ILE A 114 3.58 -19.16 -4.06
CA ILE A 114 3.06 -20.41 -3.53
C ILE A 114 3.82 -20.67 -2.24
N LEU A 115 3.11 -20.73 -1.13
CA LEU A 115 3.69 -21.18 0.12
C LEU A 115 3.63 -22.71 0.17
N ASN A 116 4.76 -23.36 0.44
CA ASN A 116 4.77 -24.80 0.67
C ASN A 116 4.42 -25.13 2.14
N ASP A 117 4.25 -26.42 2.44
CA ASP A 117 3.93 -26.88 3.81
C ASP A 117 5.07 -26.66 4.83
N PHE A 118 6.26 -26.29 4.38
CA PHE A 118 7.41 -25.96 5.21
C PHE A 118 7.55 -24.45 5.48
N GLY A 119 6.67 -23.62 4.92
CA GLY A 119 6.72 -22.16 5.05
C GLY A 119 7.65 -21.47 4.06
N ASP A 120 8.21 -22.19 3.08
CA ASP A 120 8.97 -21.57 2.00
C ASP A 120 8.03 -20.88 1.02
N ILE A 121 8.41 -19.67 0.62
CA ILE A 121 7.70 -18.88 -0.38
C ILE A 121 8.37 -19.11 -1.74
N LEU A 122 7.66 -19.81 -2.63
CA LEU A 122 8.14 -20.13 -3.97
C LEU A 122 7.39 -19.29 -5.01
N PRO A 123 8.06 -18.81 -6.07
CA PRO A 123 7.36 -18.13 -7.13
C PRO A 123 6.39 -19.09 -7.85
N SER A 124 5.18 -18.63 -8.15
CA SER A 124 4.25 -19.44 -8.93
C SER A 124 4.76 -19.69 -10.34
N LYS A 125 4.22 -20.74 -10.98
CA LYS A 125 4.48 -21.07 -12.40
C LYS A 125 3.91 -20.03 -13.37
N TYR A 126 3.02 -19.15 -12.90
CA TYR A 126 2.42 -18.11 -13.73
C TYR A 126 3.43 -16.99 -13.95
N ALA A 127 3.42 -16.44 -15.17
CA ALA A 127 4.22 -15.28 -15.49
C ALA A 127 3.81 -14.10 -14.60
N PRO A 128 4.77 -13.23 -14.21
CA PRO A 128 4.43 -12.02 -13.48
C PRO A 128 3.61 -11.08 -14.37
N ASP A 129 2.65 -10.40 -13.75
CA ASP A 129 1.89 -9.31 -14.34
C ASP A 129 2.70 -8.02 -14.23
N ARG A 130 2.72 -7.25 -15.32
CA ARG A 130 3.52 -6.03 -15.45
C ARG A 130 2.67 -4.93 -16.03
N GLY A 131 2.96 -3.72 -15.63
CA GLY A 131 2.33 -2.58 -16.26
C GLY A 131 2.87 -1.26 -15.77
N CYS A 132 2.00 -0.27 -15.88
CA CYS A 132 2.24 1.08 -15.42
C CYS A 132 1.25 1.37 -14.32
N ASP A 133 1.72 1.98 -13.25
CA ASP A 133 0.79 2.61 -12.33
C ASP A 133 0.16 3.82 -13.04
N SER A 134 -1.13 3.71 -13.29
CA SER A 134 -1.97 4.82 -13.70
C SER A 134 -3.04 5.13 -12.66
N SER A 135 -2.89 4.58 -11.44
CA SER A 135 -3.87 4.76 -10.38
C SER A 135 -4.05 6.25 -10.12
N GLU A 136 -5.28 6.71 -10.28
CA GLU A 136 -5.57 8.14 -10.34
C GLU A 136 -5.45 8.84 -8.98
N TYR A 137 -5.38 8.10 -7.86
CA TYR A 137 -5.54 8.71 -6.51
C TYR A 137 -4.86 8.02 -5.31
N ASN A 138 -4.46 6.73 -5.34
CA ASN A 138 -4.07 6.03 -4.11
C ASN A 138 -2.56 5.81 -3.92
N HIS A 139 -1.76 5.91 -4.98
CA HIS A 139 -0.33 5.59 -4.91
C HIS A 139 0.59 6.81 -5.07
N ASP A 140 0.04 8.01 -5.23
CA ASP A 140 0.84 9.24 -5.36
C ASP A 140 1.77 9.48 -4.16
N PHE A 141 1.42 8.94 -2.99
CA PHE A 141 2.20 9.00 -1.75
C PHE A 141 2.74 7.64 -1.30
N ASN A 142 2.59 6.60 -2.12
CA ASN A 142 3.08 5.28 -1.78
C ASN A 142 4.59 5.19 -1.98
N SER A 143 5.20 4.23 -1.28
CA SER A 143 6.63 3.95 -1.30
C SER A 143 7.05 3.52 -2.69
N MET A 144 7.47 4.49 -3.50
CA MET A 144 8.12 4.27 -4.78
C MET A 144 9.46 3.57 -4.57
N ASN A 145 9.91 2.81 -5.57
CA ASN A 145 11.15 2.04 -5.50
C ASN A 145 11.15 1.04 -4.33
N THR A 146 10.07 0.26 -4.22
CA THR A 146 9.87 -0.70 -3.15
C THR A 146 9.15 -1.93 -3.69
N CYS A 147 9.49 -3.10 -3.14
CA CYS A 147 8.70 -4.32 -3.25
C CYS A 147 8.09 -4.68 -1.89
N ILE A 148 6.84 -5.12 -1.90
CA ILE A 148 6.11 -5.66 -0.74
C ILE A 148 5.74 -7.10 -1.08
N GLN A 149 6.10 -8.02 -0.19
CA GLN A 149 5.79 -9.43 -0.28
C GLN A 149 4.82 -9.83 0.83
N THR A 150 3.71 -10.45 0.44
CA THR A 150 2.81 -11.21 1.32
C THR A 150 2.95 -12.70 1.00
N ASP A 151 2.21 -13.54 1.70
CA ASP A 151 2.32 -15.01 1.58
C ASP A 151 1.94 -15.54 0.19
N ASP A 152 1.13 -14.80 -0.56
CA ASP A 152 0.56 -15.18 -1.85
C ASP A 152 0.99 -14.32 -3.04
N GLN A 153 1.68 -13.20 -2.80
CA GLN A 153 2.09 -12.31 -3.87
C GLN A 153 3.26 -11.40 -3.47
N ILE A 154 4.00 -10.97 -4.48
CA ILE A 154 4.91 -9.82 -4.42
C ILE A 154 4.37 -8.72 -5.33
N LEU A 155 4.44 -7.48 -4.86
CA LEU A 155 4.04 -6.26 -5.57
C LEU A 155 5.17 -5.23 -5.47
N CYS A 156 5.63 -4.74 -6.61
CA CYS A 156 6.70 -3.75 -6.68
C CYS A 156 6.33 -2.53 -7.51
N TYR A 157 6.92 -1.40 -7.14
CA TYR A 157 6.85 -0.13 -7.86
C TYR A 157 8.26 0.40 -8.11
N CYS A 158 8.56 0.83 -9.33
CA CYS A 158 9.85 1.43 -9.67
C CYS A 158 9.70 2.59 -10.66
N ASN A 159 10.61 3.57 -10.64
CA ASN A 159 10.51 4.82 -11.42
C ASN A 159 11.58 4.99 -12.51
N THR A 160 12.22 3.90 -12.95
CA THR A 160 13.19 3.92 -14.05
C THR A 160 12.60 3.21 -15.26
N GLU A 161 12.95 3.62 -16.48
CA GLU A 161 12.41 2.97 -17.69
C GLU A 161 12.68 1.45 -17.68
N TYR A 162 11.64 0.67 -18.00
CA TYR A 162 11.66 -0.79 -18.08
C TYR A 162 12.14 -1.55 -16.84
N CYS A 163 12.16 -0.90 -15.67
CA CYS A 163 12.61 -1.51 -14.42
C CYS A 163 11.77 -2.72 -13.96
N ASN A 164 10.59 -2.93 -14.52
CA ASN A 164 9.66 -4.01 -14.17
C ASN A 164 9.78 -5.26 -15.07
N LEU A 165 10.85 -5.39 -15.86
CA LEU A 165 11.08 -6.62 -16.65
C LEU A 165 11.17 -7.85 -15.73
N GLU A 166 11.96 -7.71 -14.66
CA GLU A 166 12.09 -8.67 -13.56
C GLU A 166 11.65 -8.02 -12.24
N GLN A 167 11.77 -8.75 -11.13
CA GLN A 167 11.57 -8.18 -9.81
C GLN A 167 12.64 -7.10 -9.57
N PRO A 168 12.28 -5.81 -9.41
CA PRO A 168 13.25 -4.72 -9.38
C PRO A 168 14.07 -4.67 -8.10
N TYR A 169 13.48 -5.10 -6.97
CA TYR A 169 14.13 -5.03 -5.65
C TYR A 169 14.03 -6.37 -4.93
N PRO A 170 15.13 -6.91 -4.41
CA PRO A 170 15.09 -8.11 -3.58
C PRO A 170 14.30 -7.85 -2.29
N VAL A 171 13.54 -8.85 -1.85
CA VAL A 171 12.78 -8.79 -0.60
C VAL A 171 13.37 -9.80 0.38
N PRO A 172 14.11 -9.37 1.41
CA PRO A 172 14.61 -10.28 2.42
C PRO A 172 13.46 -10.81 3.28
N VAL A 173 13.64 -12.02 3.80
CA VAL A 173 12.78 -12.57 4.84
C VAL A 173 13.01 -11.75 6.11
N GLY A 174 11.95 -11.13 6.64
CA GLY A 174 12.05 -10.36 7.87
C GLY A 174 12.20 -11.26 9.12
N PRO A 175 12.59 -10.69 10.26
CA PRO A 175 12.96 -11.47 11.45
C PRO A 175 11.78 -11.97 12.29
N LEU A 176 10.57 -11.49 12.04
CA LEU A 176 9.41 -11.68 12.90
C LEU A 176 8.68 -12.97 12.57
N LEU A 177 8.39 -13.80 13.58
CA LEU A 177 7.58 -15.00 13.42
C LEU A 177 6.10 -14.65 13.53
N CYS A 178 5.29 -15.06 12.55
CA CYS A 178 3.85 -14.77 12.51
C CYS A 178 3.04 -16.05 12.36
N TYR A 179 1.80 -16.06 12.88
CA TYR A 179 0.83 -17.07 12.49
C TYR A 179 0.42 -16.88 11.04
N LEU A 180 0.13 -17.99 10.38
CA LEU A 180 -0.39 -18.03 9.02
C LEU A 180 -1.71 -18.82 9.00
N SER A 181 -2.71 -18.28 8.31
CA SER A 181 -3.88 -19.05 7.90
C SER A 181 -4.41 -18.57 6.56
N ASP A 182 -4.99 -19.51 5.81
CA ASP A 182 -5.71 -19.22 4.58
C ASP A 182 -7.17 -18.86 4.88
N ASP A 183 -7.85 -18.28 3.87
CA ASP A 183 -9.22 -17.79 3.95
C ASP A 183 -10.29 -18.91 3.98
N SER A 184 -9.90 -20.14 4.37
CA SER A 184 -10.82 -21.27 4.44
C SER A 184 -11.87 -21.01 5.53
N ARG A 185 -13.13 -20.92 5.09
CA ARG A 185 -14.34 -20.74 5.92
C ARG A 185 -14.72 -21.97 6.75
N ASP A 186 -13.90 -23.01 6.75
CA ASP A 186 -14.23 -24.25 7.45
C ASP A 186 -13.81 -24.12 8.92
N ASP A 187 -14.84 -23.96 9.76
CA ASP A 187 -14.86 -23.75 11.22
C ASP A 187 -14.18 -24.86 12.08
N GLU A 188 -13.29 -25.67 11.53
CA GLU A 188 -12.59 -26.71 12.28
C GLU A 188 -11.21 -26.23 12.74
N TRP A 189 -11.21 -25.55 13.90
CA TRP A 189 -10.01 -25.36 14.71
C TRP A 189 -9.60 -26.69 15.38
N PRO A 190 -8.31 -27.05 15.48
CA PRO A 190 -7.12 -26.32 15.07
C PRO A 190 -6.40 -27.01 13.89
N TYR A 191 -6.42 -26.39 12.71
CA TYR A 191 -5.41 -26.74 11.69
C TYR A 191 -4.02 -26.55 12.31
N SER A 192 -3.11 -27.48 12.01
CA SER A 192 -1.68 -27.39 12.35
C SER A 192 -1.21 -25.95 12.15
N LEU A 193 -0.80 -25.28 13.25
CA LEU A 193 -0.37 -23.88 13.21
C LEU A 193 0.76 -23.75 12.19
N LYS A 194 0.48 -23.11 11.07
CA LYS A 194 1.49 -22.74 10.09
C LYS A 194 2.07 -21.40 10.50
N PHE A 195 3.34 -21.21 10.20
CA PHE A 195 4.07 -20.01 10.53
C PHE A 195 4.73 -19.43 9.29
N CYS A 196 5.01 -18.14 9.33
CA CYS A 196 5.82 -17.49 8.32
C CYS A 196 6.65 -16.37 8.94
N TYR A 197 7.67 -15.93 8.22
CA TYR A 197 8.59 -14.89 8.67
C TYR A 197 8.45 -13.62 7.86
N GLY A 198 8.38 -12.48 8.53
CA GLY A 198 8.34 -11.19 7.86
C GLY A 198 8.81 -10.01 8.69
N HIS A 199 8.66 -8.81 8.16
CA HIS A 199 8.97 -7.58 8.90
C HIS A 199 7.81 -7.19 9.83
N VAL A 200 6.58 -7.52 9.44
CA VAL A 200 5.37 -7.31 10.26
C VAL A 200 4.43 -8.50 10.12
N CYS A 201 3.69 -8.81 11.18
CA CYS A 201 2.54 -9.71 11.12
C CYS A 201 1.29 -8.92 10.75
N TYR A 202 0.37 -9.51 9.99
CA TYR A 202 -0.90 -8.88 9.65
C TYR A 202 -2.12 -9.75 10.01
N ILE A 203 -3.22 -9.08 10.31
CA ILE A 203 -4.56 -9.64 10.56
C ILE A 203 -5.61 -8.76 9.83
N PRO A 204 -6.66 -9.32 9.23
CA PRO A 204 -7.70 -8.54 8.56
C PRO A 204 -8.44 -7.62 9.54
N LYS A 205 -8.88 -6.46 9.07
CA LYS A 205 -9.75 -5.57 9.84
C LYS A 205 -11.18 -6.08 9.96
N ASP A 206 -11.62 -6.81 8.94
CA ASP A 206 -12.98 -7.33 8.86
C ASP A 206 -13.00 -8.80 9.25
N ASN A 207 -13.93 -9.15 10.15
CA ASN A 207 -14.15 -10.49 10.67
C ASN A 207 -14.59 -11.54 9.63
N TYR A 208 -14.75 -11.13 8.37
CA TYR A 208 -15.15 -12.01 7.25
C TYR A 208 -13.97 -12.68 6.55
N ARG A 209 -12.74 -12.25 6.86
CA ARG A 209 -11.52 -12.84 6.32
C ARG A 209 -10.73 -13.44 7.48
N ASN A 210 -10.40 -14.72 7.37
CA ASN A 210 -9.58 -15.42 8.36
C ASN A 210 -8.10 -15.48 7.93
N LYS A 211 -7.73 -14.75 6.88
CA LYS A 211 -6.37 -14.72 6.35
C LYS A 211 -5.44 -13.85 7.20
N ARG A 212 -4.54 -14.49 7.96
CA ARG A 212 -3.43 -13.83 8.65
C ARG A 212 -2.11 -14.33 8.08
N GLY A 213 -1.07 -13.52 8.20
CA GLY A 213 0.25 -13.90 7.70
C GLY A 213 1.30 -12.85 8.00
N CYS A 214 2.35 -12.85 7.18
CA CYS A 214 3.47 -11.95 7.33
C CYS A 214 3.65 -11.09 6.07
N MET A 215 4.19 -9.90 6.28
CA MET A 215 4.56 -8.99 5.22
C MET A 215 6.04 -8.66 5.32
N SER A 216 6.75 -8.78 4.21
CA SER A 216 8.14 -8.36 4.06
C SER A 216 8.25 -7.25 3.03
N VAL A 217 9.26 -6.39 3.19
CA VAL A 217 9.52 -5.28 2.28
C VAL A 217 10.97 -5.30 1.83
N SER A 218 11.24 -4.77 0.64
CA SER A 218 12.58 -4.73 0.07
C SER A 218 13.57 -3.92 0.90
N ASP A 219 14.86 -4.20 0.72
CA ASP A 219 15.91 -3.35 1.24
C ASP A 219 15.78 -1.92 0.69
N GLY A 220 15.98 -0.92 1.54
CA GLY A 220 15.78 0.48 1.20
C GLY A 220 14.32 0.95 1.14
N ALA A 221 13.35 0.07 1.43
CA ALA A 221 11.97 0.49 1.66
C ALA A 221 11.88 1.43 2.89
N PRO A 222 10.91 2.37 2.91
CA PRO A 222 10.71 3.25 4.07
C PRO A 222 10.54 2.46 5.37
N GLU A 223 11.23 2.88 6.43
CA GLU A 223 11.27 2.16 7.71
C GLU A 223 9.89 2.02 8.35
N GLU A 224 8.96 2.90 8.03
CA GLU A 224 7.60 2.85 8.52
C GLU A 224 6.82 1.64 7.97
N LEU A 225 7.21 1.12 6.79
CA LEU A 225 6.68 -0.14 6.26
C LEU A 225 7.13 -1.38 7.05
N LYS A 226 8.02 -1.21 8.04
CA LYS A 226 8.44 -2.26 8.98
C LYS A 226 7.85 -2.11 10.40
N ARG A 227 7.04 -1.08 10.66
CA ARG A 227 6.45 -0.78 11.99
C ARG A 227 5.00 -1.25 12.15
N GLY A 228 4.52 -1.50 13.37
CA GLY A 228 3.09 -1.77 13.60
C GLY A 228 2.18 -0.62 13.11
N GLY A 229 0.91 -0.90 12.88
CA GLY A 229 -0.05 0.09 12.39
C GLY A 229 -1.23 -0.54 11.68
N GLU A 230 -1.91 0.23 10.83
CA GLU A 230 -3.08 -0.26 10.10
C GLU A 230 -3.12 0.28 8.67
N ASN A 231 -3.74 -0.46 7.75
CA ASN A 231 -4.14 0.02 6.42
C ASN A 231 -5.66 -0.18 6.18
N GLU A 232 -6.14 0.00 4.95
CA GLU A 232 -7.57 -0.18 4.62
C GLU A 232 -8.06 -1.62 4.87
N VAL A 233 -7.17 -2.61 4.81
CA VAL A 233 -7.53 -4.03 4.80
C VAL A 233 -7.06 -4.77 6.07
N TYR A 234 -5.93 -4.36 6.65
CA TYR A 234 -5.22 -5.10 7.68
C TYR A 234 -4.80 -4.23 8.86
N ARG A 235 -4.74 -4.84 10.05
CA ARG A 235 -3.93 -4.38 11.17
C ARG A 235 -2.60 -5.12 11.16
N MET A 236 -1.54 -4.44 11.59
CA MET A 236 -0.17 -4.92 11.55
C MET A 236 0.50 -4.72 12.90
N CYS A 237 1.33 -5.68 13.30
CA CYS A 237 2.04 -5.67 14.57
C CYS A 237 3.48 -6.20 14.41
N VAL A 238 4.32 -5.94 15.42
CA VAL A 238 5.79 -6.11 15.35
C VAL A 238 6.36 -6.88 16.54
N GLU A 239 5.56 -7.80 17.09
CA GLU A 239 5.99 -8.75 18.12
C GLU A 239 5.76 -10.16 17.60
N ASP A 240 6.58 -11.11 18.02
CA ASP A 240 6.42 -12.50 17.57
C ASP A 240 5.01 -12.98 17.91
N LEU A 241 4.35 -13.57 16.92
CA LEU A 241 3.03 -14.19 17.02
C LEU A 241 1.90 -13.23 17.44
N CYS A 242 2.12 -11.91 17.31
CA CYS A 242 1.15 -10.88 17.70
C CYS A 242 -0.16 -10.90 16.91
N ASN A 243 -0.22 -11.62 15.79
CA ASN A 243 -1.44 -11.86 15.02
C ASN A 243 -2.19 -13.14 15.47
N GLY A 244 -1.94 -13.60 16.70
CA GLY A 244 -2.60 -14.75 17.32
C GLY A 244 -3.89 -14.44 18.05
N GLU A 245 -4.03 -13.23 18.61
CA GLU A 245 -5.21 -12.85 19.38
C GLU A 245 -6.32 -12.30 18.48
N TYR A 246 -7.40 -13.07 18.36
CA TYR A 246 -8.71 -12.57 17.98
C TYR A 246 -9.46 -12.29 19.28
N ASN A 247 -9.29 -11.08 19.83
CA ASN A 247 -10.12 -10.70 20.96
C ASN A 247 -11.55 -10.44 20.45
N ASP A 248 -12.35 -11.51 20.45
CA ASP A 248 -13.80 -11.42 20.52
C ASP A 248 -14.16 -10.79 21.87
N SER A 249 -14.35 -9.48 21.88
CA SER A 249 -15.05 -8.78 22.96
C SER A 249 -16.09 -7.85 22.39
#